data_AF-A0A7V5K430-F1
#
_entry.id   AF-A0A7V5K430-F1
#
_cell.length_a   1.000
_cell.length_b   1.000
_cell.length_c   1.000
_cell.angle_alpha   90.00
_cell.angle_beta   90.00
_cell.angle_gamma   90.00
#
_symmetry.space_group_name_H-M   'P 1'
#
loop_
_entity.id
_entity.type
_entity.pdbx_description
1 polymer ?
#
loop_
_entity_poly.entity_id
_entity_poly.type
_entity_poly.pdbx_seq_one_letter_code
_entity_poly.pdbx_strand_id
1 'polypeptide(L)'
;FSKKTLAFLLEVPEVLPNLNKILPTFIISTSYKPYLEALCEVTKFPMENVFCTEVDLDKVKLSPSEAKILEKFHEEIVNMPLIELPKEAQKPEDLPSELLKTLDYLEKIFFDIIWNMDIGVFLREVNPIGGSEKAKACERISKELSIPLSEGFYVGDSITDTQALSLIKENKGVSLSFNGNRYALRSAEFYALSKRGGIFLELAKIFSEEGREPLENLVKKEPYEFGKIPLQKEEFDKLVEKSEAFRKKVRGELIGALG
;
A
#
# COMPACT_ATOMS: atom_id res chain seq x y z
N PHE A 1 17.51 -9.37 -8.41
CA PHE A 1 17.27 -7.92 -8.34
C PHE A 1 16.75 -7.53 -6.96
N SER A 2 15.56 -7.98 -6.56
CA SER A 2 14.88 -7.60 -5.30
C SER A 2 15.79 -7.55 -4.07
N LYS A 3 16.50 -8.65 -3.74
CA LYS A 3 17.43 -8.68 -2.59
C LYS A 3 18.47 -7.56 -2.56
N LYS A 4 18.92 -7.10 -3.73
CA LYS A 4 19.97 -6.07 -3.87
C LYS A 4 19.42 -4.64 -3.78
N THR A 5 18.10 -4.47 -3.94
CA THR A 5 17.45 -3.15 -4.05
C THR A 5 16.42 -2.92 -2.95
N LEU A 6 16.32 -3.82 -1.97
CA LEU A 6 15.46 -3.64 -0.81
C LEU A 6 15.94 -2.43 -0.01
N ALA A 7 15.03 -1.50 0.22
CA ALA A 7 15.21 -0.40 1.13
C ALA A 7 14.11 -0.46 2.17
N PHE A 8 14.50 -0.32 3.44
CA PHE A 8 13.58 -0.36 4.55
C PHE A 8 13.48 1.02 5.18
N LEU A 9 12.29 1.35 5.67
CA LEU A 9 12.16 2.39 6.67
C LEU A 9 13.03 2.00 7.88
N LEU A 10 13.72 2.99 8.47
CA LEU A 10 14.57 2.77 9.62
C LEU A 10 13.81 1.98 10.70
N GLU A 11 14.47 1.01 11.31
CA GLU A 11 13.94 0.10 12.33
C GLU A 11 12.99 -1.02 11.90
N VAL A 12 12.48 -1.03 10.67
CA VAL A 12 11.51 -2.06 10.24
C VAL A 12 12.09 -3.49 10.24
N PRO A 13 13.32 -3.75 9.76
CA PRO A 13 13.88 -5.10 9.74
C PRO A 13 13.99 -5.75 11.11
N GLU A 14 14.26 -4.98 12.17
CA GLU A 14 14.32 -5.47 13.55
C GLU A 14 12.95 -5.45 14.24
N VAL A 15 12.05 -4.54 13.87
CA VAL A 15 10.71 -4.45 14.46
C VAL A 15 9.82 -5.61 14.01
N LEU A 16 9.85 -6.00 12.73
CA LEU A 16 9.00 -7.07 12.19
C LEU A 16 9.14 -8.40 12.94
N PRO A 17 10.34 -8.95 13.18
CA PRO A 17 10.51 -10.16 13.98
C PRO A 17 10.06 -10.00 15.44
N ASN A 18 10.17 -8.80 16.00
CA ASN A 18 9.77 -8.55 17.38
C ASN A 18 8.25 -8.44 17.54
N LEU A 19 7.55 -7.86 16.56
CA LEU A 19 6.09 -7.90 16.46
C LEU A 19 5.60 -9.36 16.40
N ASN A 20 6.21 -10.17 15.55
CA ASN A 20 5.80 -11.57 15.37
C ASN A 20 6.03 -12.46 16.61
N LYS A 21 6.81 -12.00 17.60
CA LYS A 21 7.00 -12.69 18.90
C LYS A 21 5.88 -12.37 19.90
N ILE A 22 5.22 -11.22 19.75
CA ILE A 22 4.19 -10.76 20.69
C ILE A 22 2.78 -10.96 20.14
N LEU A 23 2.61 -10.90 18.81
CA LEU A 23 1.32 -10.94 18.12
C LEU A 23 1.44 -11.68 16.78
N PRO A 24 0.40 -12.42 16.35
CA PRO A 24 0.31 -12.91 14.98
C PRO A 24 0.42 -11.74 13.98
N THR A 25 1.51 -11.69 13.23
CA THR A 25 1.81 -10.58 12.32
C THR A 25 1.75 -11.05 10.87
N PHE A 26 1.16 -10.24 10.00
CA PHE A 26 0.95 -10.55 8.58
C PHE A 26 1.39 -9.38 7.69
N ILE A 27 1.79 -9.68 6.45
CA ILE A 27 2.03 -8.68 5.41
C ILE A 27 1.00 -8.88 4.31
N ILE A 28 0.32 -7.80 3.91
CA ILE A 28 -0.66 -7.82 2.83
C ILE A 28 -0.23 -6.77 1.79
N SER A 29 0.33 -7.24 0.68
CA SER A 29 1.02 -6.40 -0.30
C SER A 29 0.48 -6.59 -1.72
N THR A 30 0.43 -5.51 -2.48
CA THR A 30 0.12 -5.56 -3.92
C THR A 30 1.31 -6.08 -4.75
N SER A 31 2.52 -6.10 -4.17
CA SER A 31 3.74 -6.51 -4.85
C SER A 31 3.77 -8.01 -5.18
N TYR A 32 4.61 -8.38 -6.14
CA TYR A 32 4.75 -9.76 -6.60
C TYR A 32 5.49 -10.65 -5.60
N LYS A 33 5.09 -11.92 -5.54
CA LYS A 33 5.69 -12.95 -4.68
C LYS A 33 7.23 -12.99 -4.69
N PRO A 34 7.95 -12.93 -5.83
CA PRO A 34 9.42 -12.95 -5.81
C PRO A 34 10.06 -11.77 -5.06
N TYR A 35 9.38 -10.60 -5.01
CA TYR A 35 9.83 -9.49 -4.18
C TYR A 35 9.59 -9.78 -2.69
N LEU A 36 8.44 -10.32 -2.33
CA LEU A 36 8.13 -10.65 -0.93
C LEU A 36 8.98 -11.81 -0.40
N GLU A 37 9.32 -12.80 -1.21
CA GLU A 37 10.24 -13.88 -0.84
C GLU A 37 11.62 -13.31 -0.48
N ALA A 38 12.14 -12.39 -1.31
CA ALA A 38 13.39 -11.70 -1.03
C ALA A 38 13.31 -10.85 0.25
N LEU A 39 12.19 -10.16 0.48
CA LEU A 39 11.95 -9.39 1.70
C LEU A 39 11.94 -10.29 2.93
N CYS A 40 11.18 -11.39 2.89
CA CYS A 40 11.02 -12.34 3.98
C CYS A 40 12.32 -13.02 4.34
N GLU A 41 13.16 -13.36 3.36
CA GLU A 41 14.49 -13.92 3.63
C GLU A 41 15.39 -12.93 4.38
N VAL A 42 15.39 -11.66 3.98
CA VAL A 42 16.20 -10.61 4.62
C VAL A 42 15.70 -10.29 6.03
N THR A 43 14.39 -10.24 6.24
CA THR A 43 13.79 -9.91 7.54
C THR A 43 13.54 -11.11 8.43
N LYS A 44 13.75 -12.34 7.92
CA LYS A 44 13.35 -13.61 8.56
C LYS A 44 11.86 -13.65 8.92
N PHE A 45 11.03 -13.02 8.09
CA PHE A 45 9.58 -13.02 8.27
C PHE A 45 8.97 -14.30 7.64
N PRO A 46 8.01 -14.96 8.29
CA PRO A 46 7.39 -16.18 7.76
C PRO A 46 6.59 -15.88 6.49
N MET A 47 6.95 -16.53 5.39
CA MET A 47 6.30 -16.31 4.09
C MET A 47 4.85 -16.80 4.09
N GLU A 48 4.52 -17.78 4.92
CA GLU A 48 3.16 -18.25 5.16
C GLU A 48 2.22 -17.17 5.73
N ASN A 49 2.77 -16.12 6.36
CA ASN A 49 2.00 -14.99 6.86
C ASN A 49 1.91 -13.82 5.86
N VAL A 50 2.20 -14.06 4.58
CA VAL A 50 2.23 -13.01 3.55
C VAL A 50 1.17 -13.28 2.48
N PHE A 51 0.28 -12.30 2.29
CA PHE A 51 -0.66 -12.23 1.19
C PHE A 51 -0.10 -11.27 0.13
N CYS A 52 0.15 -11.78 -1.08
CA CYS A 52 0.74 -11.00 -2.15
C CYS A 52 0.25 -11.43 -3.54
N THR A 53 0.57 -10.63 -4.55
CA THR A 53 0.22 -10.96 -5.93
C THR A 53 1.06 -12.14 -6.41
N GLU A 54 0.42 -13.28 -6.64
CA GLU A 54 1.10 -14.43 -7.22
C GLU A 54 1.33 -14.21 -8.72
N VAL A 55 2.54 -14.55 -9.15
CA VAL A 55 2.94 -14.43 -10.54
C VAL A 55 3.95 -15.52 -10.85
N ASP A 56 3.83 -16.10 -12.03
CA ASP A 56 4.73 -17.11 -12.55
C ASP A 56 5.34 -16.59 -13.85
N LEU A 57 6.51 -15.95 -13.73
CA LEU A 57 7.18 -15.33 -14.88
C LEU A 57 7.73 -16.38 -15.86
N ASP A 58 7.94 -17.63 -15.43
CA ASP A 58 8.50 -18.68 -16.28
C ASP A 58 7.46 -19.24 -17.26
N LYS A 59 6.16 -19.10 -16.95
CA LYS A 59 5.07 -19.44 -17.88
C LYS A 59 4.92 -18.44 -19.01
N VAL A 60 5.49 -17.25 -18.85
CA VAL A 60 5.29 -16.14 -19.77
C VAL A 60 6.31 -16.21 -20.90
N LYS A 61 5.82 -16.37 -22.13
CA LYS A 61 6.66 -16.31 -23.33
C LYS A 61 6.59 -14.91 -23.91
N LEU A 62 7.75 -14.33 -24.21
CA LEU A 62 7.86 -13.07 -24.92
C LEU A 62 8.57 -13.31 -26.25
N SER A 63 7.83 -13.23 -27.36
CA SER A 63 8.45 -13.31 -28.69
C SER A 63 9.24 -12.03 -29.01
N PRO A 64 10.29 -12.09 -29.83
CA PRO A 64 11.04 -10.89 -30.25
C PRO A 64 10.15 -9.85 -30.98
N SER A 65 9.09 -10.29 -31.65
CA SER A 65 8.10 -9.41 -32.28
C SER A 65 7.27 -8.64 -31.25
N GLU A 66 6.76 -9.34 -30.23
CA GLU A 66 6.00 -8.69 -29.16
C GLU A 66 6.88 -7.81 -28.31
N ALA A 67 8.14 -8.18 -28.06
CA ALA A 67 9.11 -7.34 -27.36
C ALA A 67 9.25 -5.97 -28.04
N LYS A 68 9.40 -5.94 -29.37
CA LYS A 68 9.46 -4.68 -30.13
C LYS A 68 8.18 -3.86 -30.05
N ILE A 69 7.02 -4.53 -30.01
CA ILE A 69 5.73 -3.85 -29.83
C ILE A 69 5.66 -3.19 -28.44
N LEU A 70 6.06 -3.92 -27.39
CA LEU A 70 6.09 -3.40 -26.02
C LEU A 70 7.11 -2.27 -25.86
N GLU A 71 8.28 -2.36 -26.48
CA GLU A 71 9.29 -1.29 -26.50
C GLU A 71 8.72 -0.02 -27.15
N LYS A 72 8.02 -0.16 -28.28
CA LYS A 72 7.36 0.97 -28.93
C LYS A 72 6.28 1.59 -28.03
N PHE A 73 5.42 0.79 -27.41
CA PHE A 73 4.42 1.32 -26.47
C PHE A 73 5.05 1.98 -25.25
N HIS A 74 6.16 1.45 -24.75
CA HIS A 74 6.90 2.08 -23.67
C HIS A 74 7.39 3.48 -24.07
N GLU A 75 8.01 3.63 -25.25
CA GLU A 75 8.43 4.94 -25.76
C GLU A 75 7.25 5.90 -25.92
N GLU A 76 6.13 5.42 -26.46
CA GLU A 76 4.92 6.25 -26.62
C GLU A 76 4.39 6.72 -25.26
N ILE A 77 4.24 5.81 -24.29
CA ILE A 77 3.69 6.10 -22.95
C ILE A 77 4.58 7.05 -22.17
N VAL A 78 5.90 6.88 -22.22
CA VAL A 78 6.85 7.77 -21.52
C VAL A 78 6.79 9.20 -22.07
N ASN A 79 6.45 9.37 -23.35
CA ASN A 79 6.31 10.68 -23.98
C ASN A 79 4.90 11.27 -23.86
N MET A 80 3.95 10.59 -23.22
CA MET A 80 2.62 11.13 -22.96
C MET A 80 2.66 12.21 -21.86
N PRO A 81 1.71 13.17 -21.88
CA PRO A 81 1.51 14.07 -20.75
C PRO A 81 1.24 13.30 -19.46
N LEU A 82 1.73 13.85 -18.34
CA LEU A 82 1.43 13.30 -17.02
C LEU A 82 -0.10 13.30 -16.80
N ILE A 83 -0.63 12.17 -16.34
CA ILE A 83 -2.04 12.03 -15.99
C ILE A 83 -2.29 12.77 -14.68
N GLU A 84 -2.87 13.96 -14.78
CA GLU A 84 -3.34 14.75 -13.64
C GLU A 84 -4.86 14.80 -13.64
N LEU A 85 -5.49 14.16 -12.65
CA LEU A 85 -6.94 14.23 -12.48
C LEU A 85 -7.33 15.58 -11.86
N PRO A 86 -8.27 16.34 -12.46
CA PRO A 86 -8.80 17.55 -11.85
C PRO A 86 -9.40 17.25 -10.47
N LYS A 87 -9.12 18.09 -9.48
CA LYS A 87 -9.58 17.87 -8.09
C LYS A 87 -11.10 17.76 -7.94
N GLU A 88 -11.83 18.44 -8.82
CA GLU A 88 -13.29 18.50 -8.81
C GLU A 88 -13.95 17.45 -9.73
N ALA A 89 -13.17 16.66 -10.47
CA ALA A 89 -13.70 15.64 -11.36
C ALA A 89 -14.34 14.51 -10.55
N GLN A 90 -15.61 14.22 -10.82
CA GLN A 90 -16.37 13.14 -10.18
C GLN A 90 -16.71 12.01 -11.14
N LYS A 91 -16.75 12.32 -12.44
CA LYS A 91 -17.09 11.37 -13.51
C LYS A 91 -16.18 11.60 -14.73
N PRO A 92 -16.02 10.62 -15.63
CA PRO A 92 -15.15 10.74 -16.79
C PRO A 92 -15.45 11.96 -17.67
N GLU A 93 -16.71 12.39 -17.74
CA GLU A 93 -17.13 13.55 -18.54
C GLU A 93 -16.60 14.88 -17.99
N ASP A 94 -16.12 14.91 -16.75
CA ASP A 94 -15.49 16.09 -16.14
C ASP A 94 -14.01 16.23 -16.55
N LEU A 95 -13.46 15.26 -17.28
CA LEU A 95 -12.05 15.24 -17.69
C LEU A 95 -11.83 16.03 -18.99
N PRO A 96 -10.70 16.76 -19.13
CA PRO A 96 -10.34 17.40 -20.39
C PRO A 96 -10.28 16.39 -21.55
N SER A 97 -10.69 16.83 -22.75
CA SER A 97 -10.72 15.98 -23.95
C SER A 97 -9.35 15.35 -24.26
N GLU A 98 -8.25 16.09 -24.05
CA GLU A 98 -6.89 15.60 -24.24
C GLU A 98 -6.55 14.46 -23.26
N LEU A 99 -7.01 14.56 -22.02
CA LEU A 99 -6.83 13.53 -21.01
C LEU A 99 -7.65 12.29 -21.36
N LEU A 100 -8.91 12.47 -21.78
CA LEU A 100 -9.76 11.37 -22.25
C LEU A 100 -9.11 10.60 -23.40
N LYS A 101 -8.61 11.30 -24.42
CA LYS A 101 -7.90 10.65 -25.55
C LYS A 101 -6.68 9.86 -25.09
N THR A 102 -5.96 10.36 -24.09
CA THR A 102 -4.80 9.66 -23.50
C THR A 102 -5.27 8.39 -22.78
N LEU A 103 -6.34 8.47 -21.99
CA LEU A 103 -6.91 7.32 -21.29
C LEU A 103 -7.47 6.28 -22.26
N ASP A 104 -8.23 6.69 -23.28
CA ASP A 104 -8.76 5.80 -24.33
C ASP A 104 -7.63 5.05 -25.06
N TYR A 105 -6.52 5.74 -25.32
CA TYR A 105 -5.37 5.12 -25.97
C TYR A 105 -4.66 4.12 -25.06
N LEU A 106 -4.52 4.41 -23.76
CA LEU A 106 -4.02 3.46 -22.78
C LEU A 106 -4.95 2.25 -22.64
N GLU A 107 -6.27 2.46 -22.63
CA GLU A 107 -7.22 1.36 -22.62
C GLU A 107 -7.03 0.45 -23.84
N LYS A 108 -6.88 1.03 -25.03
CA LYS A 108 -6.59 0.26 -26.24
C LYS A 108 -5.26 -0.51 -26.13
N ILE A 109 -4.19 0.11 -25.65
CA ILE A 109 -2.89 -0.55 -25.49
C ILE A 109 -3.03 -1.77 -24.57
N PHE A 110 -3.58 -1.60 -23.37
CA PHE A 110 -3.59 -2.64 -22.35
C PHE A 110 -4.70 -3.68 -22.57
N PHE A 111 -5.93 -3.24 -22.85
CA PHE A 111 -7.13 -4.10 -22.84
C PHE A 111 -7.59 -4.56 -24.22
N ASP A 112 -6.96 -4.09 -25.30
CA ASP A 112 -7.18 -4.61 -26.66
C ASP A 112 -5.88 -5.20 -27.22
N ILE A 113 -4.84 -4.40 -27.42
CA ILE A 113 -3.63 -4.87 -28.12
C ILE A 113 -2.84 -5.88 -27.28
N ILE A 114 -2.36 -5.47 -26.10
CA ILE A 114 -1.59 -6.35 -25.21
C ILE A 114 -2.48 -7.51 -24.74
N TRP A 115 -3.74 -7.23 -24.43
CA TRP A 115 -4.70 -8.27 -24.03
C TRP A 115 -4.85 -9.38 -25.07
N ASN A 116 -4.72 -9.11 -26.37
CA ASN A 116 -4.83 -10.11 -27.42
C ASN A 116 -3.47 -10.69 -27.88
N MET A 117 -2.36 -10.21 -27.32
CA MET A 117 -1.03 -10.78 -27.52
C MET A 117 -0.81 -12.03 -26.63
N ASP A 118 0.20 -12.85 -26.94
CA ASP A 118 0.57 -14.02 -26.13
C ASP A 118 1.03 -13.55 -24.75
N ILE A 119 1.84 -12.48 -24.70
CA ILE A 119 2.29 -11.84 -23.45
C ILE A 119 1.12 -11.32 -22.59
N GLY A 120 -0.02 -11.03 -23.21
CA GLY A 120 -1.25 -10.61 -22.54
C GLY A 120 -1.76 -11.60 -21.51
N VAL A 121 -1.29 -12.86 -21.52
CA VAL A 121 -1.58 -13.86 -20.49
C VAL A 121 -1.32 -13.31 -19.08
N PHE A 122 -0.32 -12.44 -18.93
CA PHE A 122 -0.03 -11.78 -17.67
C PHE A 122 -1.21 -10.94 -17.16
N LEU A 123 -1.87 -10.18 -18.04
CA LEU A 123 -3.03 -9.35 -17.68
C LEU A 123 -4.28 -10.20 -17.39
N ARG A 124 -4.35 -11.40 -17.98
CA ARG A 124 -5.51 -12.30 -17.88
C ARG A 124 -5.45 -13.23 -16.66
N GLU A 125 -4.26 -13.69 -16.30
CA GLU A 125 -4.08 -14.72 -15.25
C GLU A 125 -3.63 -14.15 -13.91
N VAL A 126 -2.91 -13.02 -13.89
CA VAL A 126 -2.46 -12.42 -12.64
C VAL A 126 -3.63 -11.69 -12.00
N ASN A 127 -4.07 -12.18 -10.85
CA ASN A 127 -5.00 -11.46 -9.99
C ASN A 127 -4.22 -10.59 -9.00
N PRO A 128 -4.12 -9.26 -9.22
CA PRO A 128 -3.40 -8.40 -8.30
C PRO A 128 -4.11 -8.36 -6.94
N ILE A 129 -3.34 -8.39 -5.86
CA ILE A 129 -3.87 -8.01 -4.55
C ILE A 129 -4.14 -6.51 -4.60
N GLY A 130 -5.39 -6.13 -4.82
CA GLY A 130 -5.89 -4.76 -4.77
C GLY A 130 -6.56 -4.43 -3.44
N GLY A 131 -7.28 -3.31 -3.39
CA GLY A 131 -7.95 -2.87 -2.16
C GLY A 131 -8.91 -3.90 -1.59
N SER A 132 -9.69 -4.58 -2.44
CA SER A 132 -10.72 -5.50 -2.01
C SER A 132 -10.09 -6.80 -1.49
N GLU A 133 -9.00 -7.22 -2.11
CA GLU A 133 -8.21 -8.38 -1.76
C GLU A 133 -7.52 -8.17 -0.42
N LYS A 134 -7.06 -6.95 -0.11
CA LYS A 134 -6.50 -6.65 1.21
C LYS A 134 -7.54 -6.79 2.32
N ALA A 135 -8.76 -6.27 2.12
CA ALA A 135 -9.84 -6.42 3.08
C ALA A 135 -10.23 -7.89 3.28
N LYS A 136 -10.37 -8.66 2.18
CA LYS A 136 -10.62 -10.11 2.23
C LYS A 136 -9.52 -10.88 2.97
N ALA A 137 -8.26 -10.47 2.83
CA ALA A 137 -7.15 -11.05 3.57
C ALA A 137 -7.31 -10.81 5.08
N CYS A 138 -7.73 -9.62 5.52
CA CYS A 138 -8.04 -9.36 6.93
C CYS A 138 -9.17 -10.25 7.45
N GLU A 139 -10.26 -10.41 6.70
CA GLU A 139 -11.37 -11.31 7.08
C GLU A 139 -10.92 -12.76 7.16
N ARG A 140 -10.10 -13.21 6.22
CA ARG A 140 -9.53 -14.55 6.21
C ARG A 140 -8.64 -14.80 7.41
N ILE A 141 -7.73 -13.89 7.74
CA ILE A 141 -6.85 -13.97 8.92
C ILE A 141 -7.69 -14.04 10.20
N SER A 142 -8.69 -13.16 10.34
CA SER A 142 -9.60 -13.13 11.49
C SER A 142 -10.30 -14.49 11.68
N LYS A 143 -10.80 -15.07 10.58
CA LYS A 143 -11.44 -16.40 10.59
C LYS A 143 -10.46 -17.53 10.94
N GLU A 144 -9.28 -17.56 10.32
CA GLU A 144 -8.27 -18.60 10.54
C GLU A 144 -7.75 -18.59 11.97
N LEU A 145 -7.57 -17.41 12.58
CA LEU A 145 -7.14 -17.26 13.96
C LEU A 145 -8.27 -17.38 14.99
N SER A 146 -9.54 -17.34 14.54
CA SER A 146 -10.71 -17.20 15.41
C SER A 146 -10.63 -15.97 16.34
N ILE A 147 -10.06 -14.87 15.83
CA ILE A 147 -9.92 -13.59 16.54
C ILE A 147 -10.79 -12.54 15.82
N PRO A 148 -11.66 -11.79 16.51
CA PRO A 148 -12.53 -10.81 15.88
C PRO A 148 -11.75 -9.62 15.30
N LEU A 149 -12.28 -8.99 14.24
CA LEU A 149 -11.67 -7.80 13.62
C LEU A 149 -11.51 -6.60 14.59
N SER A 150 -12.28 -6.57 15.69
CA SER A 150 -12.13 -5.58 16.77
C SER A 150 -10.79 -5.69 17.52
N GLU A 151 -10.13 -6.85 17.43
CA GLU A 151 -8.77 -7.08 17.96
C GLU A 151 -7.70 -6.95 16.86
N GLY A 152 -8.09 -6.50 15.66
CA GLY A 152 -7.18 -6.27 14.55
C GLY A 152 -6.48 -4.91 14.62
N PHE A 153 -5.17 -4.90 14.34
CA PHE A 153 -4.38 -3.69 14.12
C PHE A 153 -3.90 -3.68 12.66
N TYR A 154 -4.44 -2.78 11.84
CA TYR A 154 -4.06 -2.63 10.44
C TYR A 154 -3.34 -1.31 10.19
N VAL A 155 -2.22 -1.38 9.45
CA VAL A 155 -1.43 -0.23 9.02
C VAL A 155 -1.46 -0.14 7.50
N GLY A 156 -1.84 1.03 6.97
CA GLY A 156 -1.85 1.32 5.54
C GLY A 156 -1.34 2.72 5.24
N ASP A 157 -1.03 2.98 3.97
CA ASP A 157 -0.48 4.28 3.56
C ASP A 157 -1.09 4.83 2.27
N SER A 158 -1.91 4.04 1.56
CA SER A 158 -2.31 4.34 0.19
C SER A 158 -3.79 4.07 -0.08
N ILE A 159 -4.20 4.36 -1.32
CA ILE A 159 -5.54 4.04 -1.84
C ILE A 159 -5.84 2.53 -1.81
N THR A 160 -4.83 1.68 -2.00
CA THR A 160 -5.01 0.22 -1.96
C THR A 160 -5.27 -0.31 -0.54
N ASP A 161 -5.15 0.53 0.48
CA ASP A 161 -5.40 0.17 1.88
C ASP A 161 -6.77 0.63 2.36
N THR A 162 -7.45 1.49 1.60
CA THR A 162 -8.70 2.15 2.01
C THR A 162 -9.75 1.15 2.50
N GLN A 163 -9.98 0.05 1.78
CA GLN A 163 -11.00 -0.92 2.15
C GLN A 163 -10.64 -1.70 3.42
N ALA A 164 -9.37 -2.08 3.60
CA ALA A 164 -8.92 -2.78 4.81
C ALA A 164 -8.92 -1.84 6.04
N LEU A 165 -8.49 -0.59 5.87
CA LEU A 165 -8.54 0.44 6.91
C LEU A 165 -9.98 0.69 7.37
N SER A 166 -10.92 0.88 6.41
CA SER A 166 -12.34 1.06 6.70
C SER A 166 -12.94 -0.15 7.39
N LEU A 167 -12.67 -1.36 6.91
CA LEU A 167 -13.15 -2.61 7.51
C LEU A 167 -12.77 -2.71 8.99
N ILE A 168 -11.49 -2.48 9.32
CA ILE A 168 -10.99 -2.56 10.69
C ILE A 168 -11.59 -1.44 11.56
N LYS A 169 -11.69 -0.22 11.03
CA LYS A 169 -12.32 0.91 11.71
C LYS A 169 -13.79 0.65 12.06
N GLU A 170 -14.58 0.16 11.10
CA GLU A 170 -16.01 -0.14 11.27
C GLU A 170 -16.23 -1.25 12.30
N ASN A 171 -15.30 -2.19 12.41
CA ASN A 171 -15.29 -3.25 13.40
C ASN A 171 -14.63 -2.85 14.74
N LYS A 172 -14.31 -1.57 14.94
CA LYS A 172 -13.70 -1.02 16.17
C LYS A 172 -12.32 -1.57 16.51
N GLY A 173 -11.58 -2.08 15.53
CA GLY A 173 -10.14 -2.35 15.66
C GLY A 173 -9.30 -1.08 15.53
N VAL A 174 -7.98 -1.23 15.42
CA VAL A 174 -7.05 -0.12 15.24
C VAL A 174 -6.71 0.03 13.75
N SER A 175 -7.20 1.09 13.12
CA SER A 175 -6.86 1.45 11.74
C SER A 175 -5.91 2.65 11.71
N LEU A 176 -4.65 2.41 11.29
CA LEU A 176 -3.58 3.41 11.30
C LEU A 176 -3.14 3.77 9.89
N SER A 177 -3.25 5.05 9.54
CA SER A 177 -2.62 5.63 8.35
C SER A 177 -1.18 6.07 8.68
N PHE A 178 -0.18 5.34 8.19
CA PHE A 178 1.24 5.63 8.47
C PHE A 178 1.90 6.35 7.29
N ASN A 179 2.34 7.60 7.50
CA ASN A 179 2.86 8.47 6.42
C ASN A 179 1.94 8.43 5.17
N GLY A 180 0.64 8.35 5.42
CA GLY A 180 -0.35 8.02 4.41
C GLY A 180 -0.78 9.20 3.55
N ASN A 181 -1.31 8.91 2.37
CA ASN A 181 -1.93 9.93 1.52
C ASN A 181 -3.37 10.24 1.97
N ARG A 182 -4.03 11.18 1.28
CA ARG A 182 -5.43 11.56 1.56
C ARG A 182 -6.40 10.37 1.64
N TYR A 183 -6.22 9.35 0.80
CA TYR A 183 -7.11 8.19 0.75
C TYR A 183 -6.99 7.32 2.01
N ALA A 184 -5.76 7.01 2.44
CA ALA A 184 -5.52 6.27 3.67
C ALA A 184 -5.99 7.05 4.91
N LEU A 185 -5.70 8.35 4.97
CA LEU A 185 -6.16 9.21 6.07
C LEU A 185 -7.69 9.27 6.17
N ARG A 186 -8.40 9.33 5.03
CA ARG A 186 -9.86 9.35 5.05
C ARG A 186 -10.45 8.05 5.61
N SER A 187 -9.83 6.92 5.32
CA SER A 187 -10.32 5.59 5.73
C SER A 187 -9.91 5.18 7.14
N ALA A 188 -8.76 5.64 7.62
CA ALA A 188 -8.24 5.30 8.94
C ALA A 188 -8.94 6.05 10.07
N GLU A 189 -8.71 5.62 11.31
CA GLU A 189 -9.07 6.34 12.52
C GLU A 189 -7.90 7.14 13.09
N PHE A 190 -6.71 6.55 13.05
CA PHE A 190 -5.48 7.13 13.57
C PHE A 190 -4.52 7.45 12.44
N TYR A 191 -3.64 8.43 12.68
CA TYR A 191 -2.49 8.69 11.83
C TYR A 191 -1.20 8.64 12.61
N ALA A 192 -0.11 8.35 11.90
CA ALA A 192 1.23 8.53 12.42
C ALA A 192 2.17 9.10 11.37
N LEU A 193 3.03 10.03 11.79
CA LEU A 193 4.13 10.56 10.98
C LEU A 193 5.46 10.21 11.65
N SER A 194 6.26 9.37 11.01
CA SER A 194 7.54 8.92 11.55
C SER A 194 8.51 8.51 10.46
N LYS A 195 9.80 8.75 10.71
CA LYS A 195 10.91 8.21 9.90
C LYS A 195 11.34 6.80 10.33
N ARG A 196 10.74 6.28 11.40
CA ARG A 196 11.17 5.09 12.14
C ARG A 196 10.00 4.13 12.35
N GLY A 197 10.28 2.85 12.23
CA GLY A 197 9.33 1.75 12.42
C GLY A 197 9.09 1.34 13.87
N GLY A 198 9.90 1.80 14.83
CA GLY A 198 9.75 1.47 16.25
C GLY A 198 8.36 1.78 16.83
N ILE A 199 7.68 2.79 16.26
CA ILE A 199 6.30 3.14 16.60
C ILE A 199 5.33 1.95 16.48
N PHE A 200 5.50 1.06 15.51
CA PHE A 200 4.59 -0.07 15.34
C PHE A 200 4.61 -1.00 16.54
N LEU A 201 5.81 -1.27 17.08
CA LEU A 201 5.97 -2.09 18.27
C LEU A 201 5.38 -1.42 19.51
N GLU A 202 5.57 -0.10 19.65
CA GLU A 202 5.02 0.65 20.76
C GLU A 202 3.48 0.62 20.77
N LEU A 203 2.85 1.00 19.64
CA LEU A 203 1.40 1.07 19.54
C LEU A 203 0.76 -0.32 19.62
N ALA A 204 1.40 -1.35 19.04
CA ALA A 204 0.91 -2.72 19.13
C ALA A 204 0.94 -3.26 20.57
N LYS A 205 1.95 -2.90 21.37
CA LYS A 205 2.02 -3.27 22.79
C LYS A 205 0.91 -2.60 23.61
N ILE A 206 0.75 -1.28 23.46
CA ILE A 206 -0.33 -0.55 24.12
C ILE A 206 -1.68 -1.19 23.79
N PHE A 207 -1.93 -1.49 22.52
CA PHE A 207 -3.17 -2.12 22.10
C PHE A 207 -3.37 -3.53 22.67
N SER A 208 -2.32 -4.35 22.66
CA SER A 208 -2.38 -5.73 23.14
C SER A 208 -2.52 -5.85 24.66
N GLU A 209 -1.96 -4.91 25.41
CA GLU A 209 -1.90 -4.96 26.89
C GLU A 209 -3.06 -4.20 27.53
N GLU A 210 -3.46 -3.07 26.93
CA GLU A 210 -4.41 -2.13 27.52
C GLU A 210 -5.67 -1.90 26.67
N GLY A 211 -5.73 -2.49 25.47
CA GLY A 211 -6.84 -2.33 24.54
C GLY A 211 -6.79 -1.02 23.75
N ARG A 212 -7.92 -0.66 23.12
CA ARG A 212 -8.01 0.48 22.19
C ARG A 212 -8.08 1.85 22.87
N GLU A 213 -8.65 1.92 24.07
CA GLU A 213 -8.97 3.18 24.75
C GLU A 213 -7.74 4.10 24.99
N PRO A 214 -6.56 3.59 25.40
CA PRO A 214 -5.39 4.45 25.56
C PRO A 214 -4.95 5.12 24.25
N LEU A 215 -5.11 4.44 23.11
CA LEU A 215 -4.77 5.01 21.80
C LEU A 215 -5.70 6.15 21.40
N GLU A 216 -6.96 6.13 21.83
CA GLU A 216 -7.92 7.21 21.54
C GLU A 216 -7.53 8.54 22.18
N ASN A 217 -6.88 8.48 23.34
CA ASN A 217 -6.44 9.65 24.11
C ASN A 217 -4.97 9.99 23.88
N LEU A 218 -4.21 9.13 23.21
CA LEU A 218 -2.79 9.34 22.95
C LEU A 218 -2.58 10.40 21.86
N VAL A 219 -1.91 11.49 22.24
CA VAL A 219 -1.41 12.50 21.30
C VAL A 219 0.09 12.64 21.51
N LYS A 220 0.86 12.38 20.45
CA LYS A 220 2.32 12.58 20.45
C LYS A 220 2.75 13.54 19.35
N LYS A 221 3.80 14.30 19.64
CA LYS A 221 4.46 15.21 18.68
C LYS A 221 5.92 14.84 18.44
N GLU A 222 6.59 14.26 19.43
CA GLU A 222 7.99 13.83 19.38
C GLU A 222 8.16 12.49 20.10
N PRO A 223 9.09 11.61 19.69
CA PRO A 223 9.96 11.71 18.50
C PRO A 223 9.24 11.40 17.17
N TYR A 224 7.94 11.12 17.25
CA TYR A 224 7.03 10.94 16.12
C TYR A 224 5.70 11.61 16.44
N GLU A 225 4.90 11.84 15.41
CA GLU A 225 3.56 12.36 15.57
C GLU A 225 2.54 11.23 15.51
N PHE A 226 1.58 11.25 16.42
CA PHE A 226 0.47 10.31 16.45
C PHE A 226 -0.77 10.98 17.04
N GLY A 227 -1.94 10.63 16.50
CA GLY A 227 -3.22 11.00 17.08
C GLY A 227 -4.40 10.52 16.24
N LYS A 228 -5.61 10.89 16.67
CA LYS A 228 -6.83 10.67 15.89
C LYS A 228 -6.88 11.60 14.69
N ILE A 229 -7.45 11.10 13.59
CA ILE A 229 -7.68 11.89 12.39
C ILE A 229 -8.84 12.86 12.66
N PRO A 230 -8.65 14.17 12.42
CA PRO A 230 -9.65 15.18 12.73
C PRO A 230 -10.88 15.04 11.83
N LEU A 231 -12.06 15.33 12.39
CA LEU A 231 -13.33 15.34 11.68
C LEU A 231 -13.60 16.66 10.96
N GLN A 232 -13.00 17.76 11.43
CA GLN A 232 -13.14 19.07 10.80
C GLN A 232 -12.35 19.12 9.48
N LYS A 233 -13.00 19.59 8.42
CA LYS A 233 -12.44 19.57 7.07
C LYS A 233 -11.13 20.36 6.97
N GLU A 234 -11.06 21.53 7.58
CA GLU A 234 -9.89 22.40 7.55
C GLU A 234 -8.69 21.77 8.26
N GLU A 235 -8.91 21.10 9.38
CA GLU A 235 -7.86 20.38 10.12
C GLU A 235 -7.42 19.12 9.37
N PHE A 236 -8.38 18.40 8.78
CA PHE A 236 -8.10 17.24 7.94
C PHE A 236 -7.26 17.62 6.73
N ASP A 237 -7.60 18.70 6.03
CA ASP A 237 -6.86 19.17 4.85
C ASP A 237 -5.42 19.57 5.23
N LYS A 238 -5.22 20.24 6.37
CA LYS A 238 -3.88 20.53 6.91
C LYS A 238 -3.10 19.26 7.23
N LEU A 239 -3.74 18.26 7.83
CA LEU A 239 -3.11 16.97 8.10
C LEU A 239 -2.70 16.26 6.81
N VAL A 240 -3.54 16.28 5.78
CA VAL A 240 -3.24 15.69 4.47
C VAL A 240 -2.01 16.34 3.85
N GLU A 241 -1.98 17.67 3.76
CA GLU A 241 -0.84 18.40 3.20
C GLU A 241 0.46 18.06 3.93
N LYS A 242 0.41 18.05 5.26
CA LYS A 242 1.54 17.68 6.12
C LYS A 242 1.99 16.23 5.91
N SER A 243 1.06 15.28 5.90
CA SER A 243 1.35 13.86 5.75
C SER A 243 1.94 13.54 4.38
N GLU A 244 1.39 14.11 3.31
CA GLU A 244 1.90 13.91 1.95
C GLU A 244 3.27 14.57 1.74
N ALA A 245 3.52 15.75 2.33
CA ALA A 245 4.83 16.36 2.34
C ALA A 245 5.86 15.51 3.11
N PHE A 246 5.47 15.00 4.29
CA PHE A 246 6.32 14.13 5.10
C PHE A 246 6.65 12.82 4.38
N ARG A 247 5.65 12.18 3.76
CA ARG A 247 5.81 10.98 2.92
C ARG A 247 6.83 11.18 1.80
N LYS A 248 6.73 12.31 1.06
CA LYS A 248 7.68 12.65 -0.02
C LYS A 248 9.10 12.80 0.53
N LYS A 249 9.25 13.47 1.68
CA LYS A 249 10.54 13.63 2.36
C LYS A 249 11.15 12.29 2.76
N VAL A 250 10.40 11.42 3.44
CA VAL A 250 10.90 10.10 3.89
C VAL A 250 11.28 9.21 2.71
N ARG A 251 10.42 9.12 1.69
CA ARG A 251 10.71 8.30 0.51
C ARG A 251 11.88 8.86 -0.30
N GLY A 252 11.97 10.18 -0.44
CA GLY A 252 13.10 10.84 -1.10
C GLY A 252 14.42 10.64 -0.37
N GLU A 253 14.43 10.73 0.97
CA GLU A 253 15.62 10.43 1.79
C GLU A 253 16.06 8.97 1.63
N LEU A 254 15.11 8.02 1.63
CA LEU A 254 15.41 6.59 1.42
C LEU A 254 16.01 6.32 0.04
N ILE A 255 15.48 6.96 -1.01
CA ILE A 255 16.03 6.83 -2.37
C ILE A 255 17.41 7.49 -2.45
N GLY A 256 17.59 8.66 -1.83
CA GLY A 256 18.87 9.38 -1.82
C GLY A 256 19.96 8.70 -1.01
N ALA A 257 19.61 7.87 -0.01
CA ALA A 257 20.56 7.08 0.77
C ALA A 257 21.06 5.81 0.06
N LEU A 258 20.48 5.45 -1.09
CA LEU A 258 20.91 4.33 -1.93
C LEU A 258 22.02 4.72 -2.92
N GLY A 259 22.54 5.96 -2.86
CA GLY A 259 23.62 6.50 -3.70
C GLY A 259 24.71 7.18 -2.87
#